data_AF-A0A848YRG9-F1
#
_entry.id   AF-A0A848YRG9-F1
#
_cell.length_a   1.000
_cell.length_b   1.000
_cell.length_c   1.000
_cell.angle_alpha   90.00
_cell.angle_beta   90.00
_cell.angle_gamma   90.00
#
_symmetry.space_group_name_H-M   'P 1'
#
loop_
_entity.id
_entity.type
_entity.pdbx_description
1 polymer ?
#
loop_
_entity_poly.entity_id
_entity_poly.type
_entity_poly.pdbx_seq_one_letter_code
_entity_poly.pdbx_strand_id
1 'polypeptide(L)'
;MKFINSFRKLLSRYRYSAWLLDGAEKQSGENLRIFYVGAGTINKNYFTNLVFKNVTKDKYLGRFWLSRPLGFIPKQAGGCDLAVTDIEKWHLADSKQPCFYVPCWVDGKVDIDETLRLAKKRESIKSDLRRIRKHGFTYDIERSREKFVEFYEQMYVPYIKNNFGNEAALHSLEGILSRVDDSELLMVMKGDTAVTAEVIVYRNNEPWLMCLGVLDGDRKHVKAGAINALYYYRLIHLKSKGFKEIDLGASRGFLGDGVLQYKKKWGIGLTGMRENGFLIHRLAKTAGTRAFLLSNPFLLNGQEGFSSVCFVDGDKLPTEGQQKTMISRFAIPGINRLLIYQLGGNGSLLDFGLDAPVPVEVRRF
;
A
#
# COMPACT_ATOMS: atom_id res chain seq x y z
N MET A 1 29.39 -7.72 23.66
CA MET A 1 27.91 -7.88 23.77
C MET A 1 27.12 -7.29 22.58
N LYS A 2 27.49 -6.13 22.00
CA LYS A 2 26.84 -5.54 20.80
C LYS A 2 26.92 -6.41 19.52
N PHE A 3 28.05 -7.11 19.30
CA PHE A 3 28.25 -7.95 18.10
C PHE A 3 27.30 -9.17 18.04
N ILE A 4 27.07 -9.84 19.16
CA ILE A 4 26.14 -10.99 19.25
C ILE A 4 24.70 -10.54 19.00
N ASN A 5 24.30 -9.36 19.46
CA ASN A 5 22.97 -8.81 19.21
C ASN A 5 22.78 -8.36 17.75
N SER A 6 23.81 -7.78 17.12
CA SER A 6 23.78 -7.47 15.68
C SER A 6 23.75 -8.74 14.83
N PHE A 7 24.52 -9.76 15.18
CA PHE A 7 24.54 -11.05 14.47
C PHE A 7 23.22 -11.82 14.64
N ARG A 8 22.62 -11.82 15.84
CA ARG A 8 21.27 -12.38 16.07
C ARG A 8 20.19 -11.60 15.32
N LYS A 9 20.26 -10.26 15.25
CA LYS A 9 19.35 -9.46 14.43
C LYS A 9 19.51 -9.79 12.94
N LEU A 10 20.74 -9.94 12.45
CA LEU A 10 21.03 -10.32 11.07
C LEU A 10 20.47 -11.72 10.75
N LEU A 11 20.72 -12.70 11.62
CA LEU A 11 20.22 -14.07 11.48
C LEU A 11 18.69 -14.17 11.60
N SER A 12 18.06 -13.34 12.43
CA SER A 12 16.60 -13.31 12.55
C SER A 12 15.89 -12.84 11.28
N ARG A 13 16.57 -12.06 10.41
CA ARG A 13 16.03 -11.63 9.11
C ARG A 13 15.82 -12.77 8.12
N TYR A 14 16.40 -13.94 8.38
CA TYR A 14 16.28 -15.12 7.52
C TYR A 14 15.26 -16.14 8.04
N ARG A 15 14.54 -15.83 9.13
CA ARG A 15 13.50 -16.70 9.69
C ARG A 15 12.13 -16.26 9.21
N TYR A 16 11.59 -17.02 8.27
CA TYR A 16 10.27 -16.82 7.74
C TYR A 16 9.31 -17.84 8.34
N SER A 17 8.06 -17.43 8.44
CA SER A 17 6.95 -18.24 8.91
C SER A 17 6.10 -18.64 7.71
N ALA A 18 5.52 -19.85 7.72
CA ALA A 18 4.61 -20.30 6.67
C ALA A 18 3.21 -20.50 7.22
N TRP A 19 2.25 -20.22 6.37
CA TRP A 19 0.84 -20.44 6.61
C TRP A 19 0.19 -21.05 5.37
N LEU A 20 -0.75 -21.94 5.62
CA LEU A 20 -1.71 -22.37 4.63
C LEU A 20 -3.01 -21.62 4.87
N LEU A 21 -3.37 -20.77 3.91
CA LEU A 21 -4.61 -20.00 3.89
C LEU A 21 -5.59 -20.67 2.94
N ASP A 22 -6.84 -20.82 3.36
CA ASP A 22 -7.93 -21.42 2.58
C ASP A 22 -9.20 -20.60 2.84
N GLY A 23 -9.97 -20.32 1.81
CA GLY A 23 -11.19 -19.52 1.95
C GLY A 23 -11.80 -19.06 0.65
N ALA A 24 -12.88 -18.31 0.77
CA ALA A 24 -13.60 -17.74 -0.36
C ALA A 24 -12.93 -16.44 -0.82
N GLU A 25 -12.54 -16.38 -2.09
CA GLU A 25 -12.02 -15.17 -2.73
C GLU A 25 -13.05 -14.02 -2.62
N LYS A 26 -12.54 -12.82 -2.39
CA LYS A 26 -13.31 -11.67 -1.90
C LYS A 26 -14.45 -11.25 -2.81
N GLN A 27 -14.25 -11.27 -4.12
CA GLN A 27 -15.23 -10.77 -5.09
C GLN A 27 -16.14 -11.88 -5.63
N SER A 28 -15.56 -13.02 -5.98
CA SER A 28 -16.27 -14.13 -6.63
C SER A 28 -16.88 -15.12 -5.64
N GLY A 29 -16.33 -15.23 -4.43
CA GLY A 29 -16.70 -16.28 -3.48
C GLY A 29 -16.10 -17.65 -3.80
N GLU A 30 -15.36 -17.77 -4.91
CA GLU A 30 -14.70 -19.02 -5.32
C GLU A 30 -13.64 -19.45 -4.32
N ASN A 31 -13.44 -20.75 -4.16
CA ASN A 31 -12.43 -21.24 -3.25
C ASN A 31 -11.02 -20.88 -3.76
N LEU A 32 -10.16 -20.45 -2.84
CA LEU A 32 -8.78 -20.14 -3.13
C LEU A 32 -7.89 -20.59 -1.98
N ARG A 33 -6.81 -21.27 -2.34
CA ARG A 33 -5.83 -21.78 -1.39
C ARG A 33 -4.45 -21.19 -1.63
N ILE A 34 -3.86 -20.61 -0.59
CA ILE A 34 -2.60 -19.88 -0.68
C ILE A 34 -1.60 -20.44 0.30
N PHE A 35 -0.42 -20.79 -0.21
CA PHE A 35 0.76 -21.01 0.62
C PHE A 35 1.46 -19.67 0.82
N TYR A 36 1.38 -19.11 2.03
CA TYR A 36 1.98 -17.83 2.36
C TYR A 36 3.25 -18.02 3.17
N VAL A 37 4.30 -17.28 2.81
CA VAL A 37 5.58 -17.23 3.49
C VAL A 37 5.91 -15.78 3.82
N GLY A 38 6.28 -15.47 5.07
CA GLY A 38 6.67 -14.11 5.42
C GLY A 38 7.37 -13.95 6.77
N ALA A 39 8.05 -12.82 6.95
CA ALA A 39 8.80 -12.50 8.18
C ALA A 39 7.89 -12.18 9.38
N GLY A 40 6.61 -11.89 9.15
CA GLY A 40 5.66 -11.56 10.21
C GLY A 40 4.20 -11.67 9.77
N THR A 41 3.29 -11.35 10.68
CA THR A 41 1.84 -11.49 10.44
C THR A 41 1.21 -10.27 9.78
N ILE A 42 1.85 -9.09 9.80
CA ILE A 42 1.27 -7.84 9.27
C ILE A 42 1.01 -7.95 7.76
N ASN A 43 2.03 -8.31 6.97
CA ASN A 43 1.88 -8.46 5.52
C ASN A 43 1.00 -9.66 5.16
N LYS A 44 1.05 -10.74 5.96
CA LYS A 44 0.13 -11.88 5.83
C LYS A 44 -1.31 -11.43 5.99
N ASN A 45 -1.62 -10.70 7.06
CA ASN A 45 -2.97 -10.25 7.37
C ASN A 45 -3.47 -9.27 6.31
N TYR A 46 -2.62 -8.35 5.86
CA TYR A 46 -2.94 -7.47 4.74
C TYR A 46 -3.30 -8.28 3.48
N PHE A 47 -2.44 -9.22 3.10
CA PHE A 47 -2.68 -10.05 1.92
C PHE A 47 -3.93 -10.92 2.08
N THR A 48 -4.17 -11.43 3.28
CA THR A 48 -5.36 -12.21 3.62
C THR A 48 -6.64 -11.38 3.43
N ASN A 49 -6.67 -10.16 3.94
CA ASN A 49 -7.85 -9.27 3.86
C ASN A 49 -8.02 -8.63 2.47
N LEU A 50 -6.94 -8.53 1.70
CA LEU A 50 -6.97 -8.20 0.28
C LEU A 50 -7.73 -9.29 -0.51
N VAL A 51 -7.40 -10.57 -0.24
CA VAL A 51 -7.81 -11.68 -1.10
C VAL A 51 -9.08 -12.38 -0.67
N PHE A 52 -9.32 -12.54 0.63
CA PHE A 52 -10.43 -13.34 1.13
C PHE A 52 -11.58 -12.47 1.63
N LYS A 53 -12.81 -12.91 1.37
CA LYS A 53 -13.99 -12.40 2.08
C LYS A 53 -14.02 -12.96 3.50
N ASN A 54 -13.83 -14.28 3.60
CA ASN A 54 -13.75 -15.03 4.84
C ASN A 54 -12.69 -16.12 4.68
N VAL A 55 -11.80 -16.23 5.65
CA VAL A 55 -10.83 -17.32 5.73
C VAL A 55 -11.49 -18.49 6.46
N THR A 56 -11.55 -19.64 5.81
CA THR A 56 -12.04 -20.88 6.43
C THR A 56 -10.92 -21.63 7.15
N LYS A 57 -9.67 -21.43 6.72
CA LYS A 57 -8.49 -22.02 7.35
C LYS A 57 -7.29 -21.07 7.33
N ASP A 58 -6.73 -20.81 8.50
CA ASP A 58 -5.44 -20.12 8.69
C ASP A 58 -4.52 -21.04 9.50
N LYS A 59 -3.80 -21.94 8.82
CA LYS A 59 -2.96 -22.95 9.48
C LYS A 59 -1.51 -22.53 9.44
N TYR A 60 -0.96 -22.19 10.59
CA TYR A 60 0.48 -21.99 10.76
C TYR A 60 1.24 -23.33 10.58
N LEU A 61 2.24 -23.32 9.71
CA LEU A 61 3.04 -24.50 9.35
C LEU A 61 4.43 -24.52 9.99
N GLY A 62 4.79 -23.46 10.72
CA GLY A 62 6.08 -23.34 11.39
C GLY A 62 7.01 -22.29 10.78
N ARG A 63 8.26 -22.28 11.24
CA ARG A 63 9.32 -21.39 10.75
C ARG A 63 10.35 -22.16 9.96
N PHE A 64 10.91 -21.53 8.94
CA PHE A 64 12.03 -22.04 8.15
C PHE A 64 13.05 -20.94 7.91
N TRP A 65 14.26 -21.39 7.63
CA TRP A 65 15.35 -20.52 7.22
C TRP A 65 15.31 -20.37 5.71
N LEU A 66 15.27 -19.14 5.22
CA LEU A 66 15.34 -18.83 3.78
C LEU A 66 16.78 -18.92 3.24
N SER A 67 17.61 -19.82 3.79
CA SER A 67 18.95 -20.10 3.25
C SER A 67 18.91 -20.99 2.00
N ARG A 68 17.72 -21.49 1.63
CA ARG A 68 17.49 -22.25 0.39
C ARG A 68 16.71 -21.39 -0.61
N PRO A 69 17.04 -21.47 -1.91
CA PRO A 69 16.45 -20.61 -2.93
C PRO A 69 14.93 -20.76 -3.00
N LEU A 70 14.26 -19.66 -3.35
CA LEU A 70 12.81 -19.51 -3.54
C LEU A 70 12.14 -20.66 -4.33
N GLY A 71 12.89 -21.40 -5.15
CA GLY A 71 12.43 -22.59 -5.87
C GLY A 71 11.94 -23.77 -5.00
N PHE A 72 12.11 -23.74 -3.67
CA PHE A 72 11.53 -24.75 -2.77
C PHE A 72 10.07 -24.49 -2.42
N ILE A 73 9.62 -23.23 -2.50
CA ILE A 73 8.27 -22.80 -2.10
C ILE A 73 7.18 -23.48 -2.97
N PRO A 74 7.29 -23.53 -4.31
CA PRO A 74 6.31 -24.22 -5.15
C PRO A 74 6.18 -25.71 -4.85
N LYS A 75 7.27 -26.37 -4.42
CA LYS A 75 7.26 -27.81 -4.10
C LYS A 75 6.51 -28.12 -2.80
N GLN A 76 6.59 -27.23 -1.80
CA GLN A 76 5.84 -27.38 -0.55
C GLN A 76 4.39 -26.91 -0.65
N ALA A 77 4.10 -26.03 -1.61
CA ALA A 77 2.76 -25.51 -1.88
C ALA A 77 1.85 -26.50 -2.64
N GLY A 78 2.14 -27.80 -2.60
CA GLY A 78 1.35 -28.83 -3.28
C GLY A 78 -0.14 -28.72 -2.96
N GLY A 79 -0.97 -28.64 -4.00
CA GLY A 79 -2.42 -28.47 -3.87
C GLY A 79 -2.87 -27.08 -3.42
N CYS A 80 -2.03 -26.05 -3.55
CA CYS A 80 -2.41 -24.64 -3.45
C CYS A 80 -2.57 -24.03 -4.84
N ASP A 81 -3.35 -22.96 -4.93
CA ASP A 81 -3.58 -22.21 -6.16
C ASP A 81 -2.52 -21.13 -6.38
N LEU A 82 -2.06 -20.51 -5.29
CA LEU A 82 -1.02 -19.49 -5.27
C LEU A 82 0.03 -19.82 -4.21
N ALA A 83 1.28 -19.41 -4.49
CA ALA A 83 2.29 -19.24 -3.46
C ALA A 83 2.67 -17.75 -3.39
N VAL A 84 2.69 -17.22 -2.17
CA VAL A 84 2.97 -15.80 -1.90
C VAL A 84 4.09 -15.72 -0.88
N THR A 85 5.16 -14.99 -1.23
CA THR A 85 6.31 -14.81 -0.34
C THR A 85 6.52 -13.32 -0.12
N ASP A 86 6.47 -12.83 1.13
CA ASP A 86 7.02 -11.51 1.43
C ASP A 86 8.54 -11.61 1.51
N ILE A 87 9.25 -10.83 0.71
CA ILE A 87 10.71 -10.86 0.64
C ILE A 87 11.27 -9.47 0.30
N GLU A 88 12.53 -9.27 0.64
CA GLU A 88 13.31 -8.16 0.13
C GLU A 88 13.72 -8.41 -1.34
N LYS A 89 13.77 -7.35 -2.15
CA LYS A 89 13.97 -7.35 -3.60
C LYS A 89 15.30 -8.01 -4.01
N TRP A 90 16.34 -7.90 -3.20
CA TRP A 90 17.64 -8.49 -3.51
C TRP A 90 17.62 -10.02 -3.50
N HIS A 91 16.59 -10.66 -2.92
CA HIS A 91 16.36 -12.11 -3.04
C HIS A 91 15.76 -12.54 -4.38
N LEU A 92 15.36 -11.61 -5.26
CA LEU A 92 14.68 -11.94 -6.52
C LEU A 92 15.57 -12.66 -7.53
N ALA A 93 16.90 -12.49 -7.45
CA ALA A 93 17.84 -13.12 -8.38
C ALA A 93 17.76 -14.65 -8.38
N ASP A 94 17.23 -15.25 -7.31
CA ASP A 94 17.15 -16.70 -7.13
C ASP A 94 15.82 -17.32 -7.63
N SER A 95 14.86 -16.51 -8.07
CA SER A 95 13.59 -17.03 -8.59
C SER A 95 13.75 -17.53 -10.03
N LYS A 96 13.75 -18.85 -10.20
CA LYS A 96 13.77 -19.51 -11.52
C LYS A 96 12.38 -19.74 -12.12
N GLN A 97 11.32 -19.39 -11.38
CA GLN A 97 9.95 -19.57 -11.82
C GLN A 97 9.29 -18.23 -12.12
N PRO A 98 8.41 -18.17 -13.11
CA PRO A 98 7.68 -16.95 -13.39
C PRO A 98 6.82 -16.50 -12.20
N CYS A 99 6.89 -15.22 -11.90
CA CYS A 99 6.23 -14.62 -10.75
C CYS A 99 6.01 -13.13 -10.98
N PHE A 100 5.09 -12.56 -10.22
CA PHE A 100 4.97 -11.11 -10.08
C PHE A 100 5.65 -10.67 -8.79
N TYR A 101 6.49 -9.64 -8.87
CA TYR A 101 7.01 -8.95 -7.68
C TYR A 101 6.24 -7.65 -7.47
N VAL A 102 5.29 -7.68 -6.53
CA VAL A 102 4.46 -6.53 -6.18
C VAL A 102 5.10 -5.81 -4.99
N PRO A 103 5.48 -4.52 -5.08
CA PRO A 103 6.06 -3.83 -3.94
C PRO A 103 5.05 -3.77 -2.79
N CYS A 104 5.52 -4.08 -1.57
CA CYS A 104 4.67 -3.96 -0.38
C CYS A 104 4.32 -2.50 -0.10
N TRP A 105 5.25 -1.59 -0.44
CA TRP A 105 5.16 -0.18 -0.18
C TRP A 105 5.70 0.62 -1.36
N VAL A 106 4.90 1.57 -1.82
CA VAL A 106 5.29 2.60 -2.80
C VAL A 106 5.18 3.97 -2.15
N ASP A 107 6.21 4.78 -2.33
CA ASP A 107 6.31 6.14 -1.85
C ASP A 107 5.91 7.12 -2.96
N GLY A 108 5.46 8.31 -2.57
CA GLY A 108 5.08 9.31 -3.55
C GLY A 108 4.97 10.71 -2.98
N LYS A 109 5.19 11.68 -3.87
CA LYS A 109 5.22 13.10 -3.57
C LYS A 109 4.04 13.81 -4.25
N VAL A 110 3.74 15.01 -3.79
CA VAL A 110 2.85 15.95 -4.46
C VAL A 110 3.55 17.29 -4.63
N ASP A 111 3.34 17.93 -5.78
CA ASP A 111 3.57 19.37 -5.92
C ASP A 111 2.40 20.13 -5.27
N ILE A 112 2.73 21.07 -4.38
CA ILE A 112 1.76 21.79 -3.57
C ILE A 112 0.88 22.69 -4.45
N ASP A 113 1.46 23.40 -5.41
CA ASP A 113 0.73 24.35 -6.25
C ASP A 113 -0.18 23.64 -7.24
N GLU A 114 0.29 22.58 -7.86
CA GLU A 114 -0.51 21.71 -8.70
C GLU A 114 -1.65 21.09 -7.89
N THR A 115 -1.38 20.58 -6.69
CA THR A 115 -2.41 19.99 -5.82
C THR A 115 -3.47 21.01 -5.43
N LEU A 116 -3.08 22.24 -5.08
CA LEU A 116 -4.02 23.32 -4.78
C LEU A 116 -4.83 23.74 -6.03
N ARG A 117 -4.25 23.70 -7.24
CA ARG A 117 -4.97 23.91 -8.50
C ARG A 117 -5.96 22.76 -8.77
N LEU A 118 -5.55 21.51 -8.54
CA LEU A 118 -6.40 20.32 -8.65
C LEU A 118 -7.59 20.40 -7.68
N ALA A 119 -7.35 20.86 -6.45
CA ALA A 119 -8.40 21.07 -5.44
C ALA A 119 -9.48 22.07 -5.88
N LYS A 120 -9.12 23.05 -6.73
CA LYS A 120 -10.06 24.00 -7.35
C LYS A 120 -10.79 23.46 -8.57
N LYS A 121 -10.36 22.33 -9.14
CA LYS A 121 -10.95 21.75 -10.37
C LYS A 121 -11.77 20.50 -10.08
N ARG A 122 -11.24 19.56 -9.28
CA ARG A 122 -11.86 18.25 -8.99
C ARG A 122 -13.06 18.38 -8.05
N GLU A 123 -14.23 17.93 -8.51
CA GLU A 123 -15.48 18.05 -7.74
C GLU A 123 -15.45 17.29 -6.41
N SER A 124 -14.76 16.14 -6.36
CA SER A 124 -14.59 15.39 -5.11
C SER A 124 -13.88 16.22 -4.04
N ILE A 125 -12.77 16.88 -4.38
CA ILE A 125 -12.03 17.74 -3.44
C ILE A 125 -12.84 19.01 -3.12
N LYS A 126 -13.53 19.63 -4.09
CA LYS A 126 -14.42 20.77 -3.82
C LYS A 126 -15.49 20.43 -2.78
N SER A 127 -16.10 19.25 -2.91
CA SER A 127 -17.07 18.74 -1.94
C SER A 127 -16.48 18.62 -0.55
N ASP A 128 -15.25 18.13 -0.44
CA ASP A 128 -14.54 18.08 0.84
C ASP A 128 -14.26 19.46 1.41
N LEU A 129 -13.81 20.43 0.59
CA LEU A 129 -13.57 21.80 1.03
C LEU A 129 -14.85 22.51 1.49
N ARG A 130 -15.99 22.25 0.83
CA ARG A 130 -17.30 22.73 1.31
C ARG A 130 -17.63 22.13 2.68
N ARG A 131 -17.40 20.84 2.87
CA ARG A 131 -17.62 20.15 4.14
C ARG A 131 -16.69 20.66 5.25
N ILE A 132 -15.43 20.93 4.94
CA ILE A 132 -14.44 21.52 5.88
C ILE A 132 -14.96 22.86 6.41
N ARG A 133 -15.40 23.75 5.51
CA ARG A 133 -16.00 25.04 5.88
C ARG A 133 -17.29 24.87 6.67
N LYS A 134 -18.19 23.99 6.23
CA LYS A 134 -19.47 23.72 6.91
C LYS A 134 -19.29 23.27 8.36
N HIS A 135 -18.25 22.50 8.65
CA HIS A 135 -17.96 22.03 10.00
C HIS A 135 -17.04 22.94 10.81
N GLY A 136 -16.63 24.08 10.24
CA GLY A 136 -15.82 25.08 10.94
C GLY A 136 -14.45 24.55 11.38
N PHE A 137 -13.85 23.63 10.60
CA PHE A 137 -12.51 23.18 10.93
C PHE A 137 -11.49 24.30 10.72
N THR A 138 -10.49 24.34 11.58
CA THR A 138 -9.28 25.17 11.45
C THR A 138 -8.05 24.29 11.68
N TYR A 139 -6.85 24.87 11.73
CA TYR A 139 -5.65 24.13 12.11
C TYR A 139 -4.76 24.94 13.04
N ASP A 140 -3.93 24.22 13.79
CA ASP A 140 -2.87 24.76 14.63
C ASP A 140 -1.60 23.89 14.49
N ILE A 141 -0.46 24.43 14.92
CA ILE A 141 0.84 23.76 14.85
C ILE A 141 1.40 23.63 16.25
N GLU A 142 1.74 22.41 16.65
CA GLU A 142 2.42 22.16 17.91
C GLU A 142 3.82 21.54 17.77
N ARG A 143 4.67 21.83 18.76
CA ARG A 143 6.04 21.30 18.85
C ARG A 143 6.39 20.72 20.22
N SER A 144 5.51 20.88 21.21
CA SER A 144 5.76 20.34 22.55
C SER A 144 5.79 18.81 22.53
N ARG A 145 6.74 18.23 23.25
CA ARG A 145 6.91 16.77 23.34
C ARG A 145 5.67 16.12 23.95
N GLU A 146 5.05 16.80 24.90
CA GLU A 146 3.84 16.38 25.61
C GLU A 146 2.68 16.18 24.62
N LYS A 147 2.50 17.10 23.66
CA LYS A 147 1.46 16.97 22.63
C LYS A 147 1.71 15.82 21.67
N PHE A 148 2.96 15.45 21.40
CA PHE A 148 3.28 14.25 20.63
C PHE A 148 2.91 12.96 21.37
N VAL A 149 3.07 12.92 22.70
CA VAL A 149 2.62 11.80 23.53
C VAL A 149 1.09 11.71 23.51
N GLU A 150 0.39 12.83 23.75
CA GLU A 150 -1.07 12.88 23.68
C GLU A 150 -1.58 12.42 22.30
N PHE A 151 -0.97 12.92 21.21
CA PHE A 151 -1.26 12.49 19.85
C PHE A 151 -1.10 10.97 19.69
N TYR A 152 0.00 10.40 20.19
CA TYR A 152 0.27 8.97 20.05
C TYR A 152 -0.83 8.13 20.70
N GLU A 153 -1.17 8.46 21.94
CA GLU A 153 -2.07 7.68 22.79
C GLU A 153 -3.54 7.87 22.43
N GLN A 154 -3.96 9.12 22.19
CA GLN A 154 -5.37 9.47 22.02
C GLN A 154 -5.79 9.51 20.55
N MET A 155 -4.86 9.69 19.61
CA MET A 155 -5.21 9.83 18.19
C MET A 155 -4.63 8.74 17.30
N TYR A 156 -3.31 8.56 17.32
CA TYR A 156 -2.61 7.68 16.37
C TYR A 156 -2.94 6.21 16.62
N VAL A 157 -2.64 5.68 17.81
CA VAL A 157 -2.81 4.26 18.11
C VAL A 157 -4.28 3.83 18.02
N PRO A 158 -5.26 4.53 18.62
CA PRO A 158 -6.67 4.17 18.51
C PRO A 158 -7.16 4.19 17.06
N TYR A 159 -6.83 5.23 16.30
CA TYR A 159 -7.24 5.35 14.91
C TYR A 159 -6.70 4.23 14.03
N ILE A 160 -5.38 3.96 14.10
CA ILE A 160 -4.78 2.91 13.28
C ILE A 160 -5.29 1.53 13.66
N LYS A 161 -5.44 1.23 14.95
CA LYS A 161 -6.02 -0.05 15.40
C LYS A 161 -7.48 -0.21 14.95
N ASN A 162 -8.30 0.82 15.07
CA ASN A 162 -9.71 0.77 14.68
C ASN A 162 -9.88 0.65 13.16
N ASN A 163 -8.99 1.26 12.37
CA ASN A 163 -9.10 1.28 10.92
C ASN A 163 -8.46 0.05 10.24
N PHE A 164 -7.37 -0.47 10.80
CA PHE A 164 -6.58 -1.54 10.17
C PHE A 164 -6.53 -2.84 10.98
N GLY A 165 -7.00 -2.85 12.22
CA GLY A 165 -7.09 -4.05 13.06
C GLY A 165 -5.77 -4.81 13.17
N ASN A 166 -5.78 -6.06 12.72
CA ASN A 166 -4.61 -6.96 12.74
C ASN A 166 -3.58 -6.68 11.62
N GLU A 167 -3.85 -5.74 10.71
CA GLU A 167 -2.92 -5.25 9.68
C GLU A 167 -2.16 -3.99 10.14
N ALA A 168 -2.48 -3.47 11.32
CA ALA A 168 -1.91 -2.24 11.84
C ALA A 168 -0.37 -2.32 11.97
N ALA A 169 0.33 -1.56 11.13
CA ALA A 169 1.76 -1.32 11.24
C ALA A 169 2.00 -0.01 12.01
N LEU A 170 2.13 -0.13 13.33
CA LEU A 170 2.31 1.03 14.22
C LEU A 170 3.79 1.45 14.29
N HIS A 171 4.02 2.76 14.27
CA HIS A 171 5.24 3.35 14.81
C HIS A 171 5.26 3.17 16.33
N SER A 172 6.46 2.95 16.90
CA SER A 172 6.63 3.02 18.35
C SER A 172 6.56 4.48 18.81
N LEU A 173 6.12 4.69 20.05
CA LEU A 173 6.16 6.01 20.69
C LEU A 173 7.59 6.57 20.65
N GLU A 174 8.58 5.78 21.05
CA GLU A 174 10.01 6.15 20.96
C GLU A 174 10.41 6.56 19.54
N GLY A 175 9.94 5.85 18.52
CA GLY A 175 10.22 6.17 17.12
C GLY A 175 9.69 7.54 16.70
N ILE A 176 8.48 7.90 17.15
CA ILE A 176 7.91 9.23 16.92
C ILE A 176 8.64 10.28 17.75
N LEU A 177 8.86 10.01 19.05
CA LEU A 177 9.50 10.94 19.98
C LEU A 177 10.97 11.24 19.65
N SER A 178 11.65 10.34 18.94
CA SER A 178 13.01 10.55 18.43
C SER A 178 13.10 11.57 17.29
N ARG A 179 11.96 12.05 16.78
CA ARG A 179 11.87 13.00 15.66
C ARG A 179 11.28 14.34 16.03
N VAL A 180 10.92 14.54 17.31
CA VAL A 180 10.20 15.74 17.78
C VAL A 180 10.94 17.01 17.37
N ASP A 181 12.26 17.05 17.59
CA ASP A 181 13.10 18.23 17.33
C ASP A 181 13.12 18.64 15.85
N ASP A 182 12.92 17.69 14.93
CA ASP A 182 12.90 17.91 13.49
C ASP A 182 11.46 17.87 12.92
N SER A 183 10.45 18.08 13.75
CA SER A 183 9.06 17.88 13.36
C SER A 183 8.08 18.90 13.91
N GLU A 184 6.91 18.91 13.30
CA GLU A 184 5.74 19.68 13.73
C GLU A 184 4.55 18.73 13.79
N LEU A 185 3.68 18.95 14.77
CA LEU A 185 2.37 18.32 14.87
C LEU A 185 1.33 19.27 14.29
N LEU A 186 0.84 19.00 13.08
CA LEU A 186 -0.27 19.76 12.52
C LEU A 186 -1.58 19.19 13.06
N MET A 187 -2.31 20.00 13.82
CA MET A 187 -3.58 19.62 14.43
C MET A 187 -4.73 20.29 13.69
N VAL A 188 -5.78 19.53 13.36
CA VAL A 188 -7.04 20.09 12.88
C VAL A 188 -7.96 20.29 14.05
N MET A 189 -8.43 21.51 14.22
CA MET A 189 -9.26 21.93 15.34
C MET A 189 -10.73 22.01 14.94
N LYS A 190 -11.62 21.68 15.87
CA LYS A 190 -13.06 21.95 15.79
C LYS A 190 -13.47 22.68 17.07
N GLY A 191 -13.57 24.01 16.99
CA GLY A 191 -13.51 24.84 18.19
C GLY A 191 -12.15 24.67 18.86
N ASP A 192 -12.14 24.42 20.18
CA ASP A 192 -10.90 24.28 20.96
C ASP A 192 -10.37 22.85 21.03
N THR A 193 -11.02 21.90 20.33
CA THR A 193 -10.64 20.49 20.36
C THR A 193 -9.91 20.07 19.09
N ALA A 194 -8.69 19.52 19.25
CA ALA A 194 -7.98 18.85 18.17
C ALA A 194 -8.66 17.50 17.86
N VAL A 195 -9.20 17.35 16.65
CA VAL A 195 -9.96 16.14 16.25
C VAL A 195 -9.16 15.17 15.38
N THR A 196 -8.07 15.65 14.78
CA THR A 196 -7.08 14.84 14.05
C THR A 196 -5.77 15.59 14.02
N ALA A 197 -4.66 14.87 13.92
CA ALA A 197 -3.35 15.47 13.76
C ALA A 197 -2.41 14.61 12.91
N GLU A 198 -1.32 15.21 12.43
CA GLU A 198 -0.28 14.56 11.64
C GLU A 198 1.11 15.05 12.06
N VAL A 199 2.04 14.10 12.15
CA VAL A 199 3.46 14.40 12.36
C VAL A 199 4.11 14.68 11.01
N ILE A 200 4.58 15.91 10.84
CA ILE A 200 5.35 16.38 9.70
C ILE A 200 6.82 16.42 10.11
N VAL A 201 7.66 15.60 9.51
CA VAL A 201 9.10 15.58 9.78
C VAL A 201 9.84 16.28 8.65
N TYR A 202 10.83 17.10 8.96
CA TYR A 202 11.68 17.77 7.98
C TYR A 202 13.00 17.02 7.83
N ARG A 203 13.23 16.40 6.66
CA ARG A 203 14.49 15.69 6.36
C ARG A 203 15.16 16.31 5.16
N ASN A 204 16.42 16.70 5.27
CA ASN A 204 17.16 17.37 4.19
C ASN A 204 16.37 18.56 3.61
N ASN A 205 15.67 19.31 4.47
CA ASN A 205 14.79 20.40 4.10
C ASN A 205 13.60 20.01 3.18
N GLU A 206 13.16 18.75 3.24
CA GLU A 206 11.93 18.27 2.60
C GLU A 206 10.92 17.80 3.66
N PRO A 207 9.64 18.19 3.55
CA PRO A 207 8.60 17.71 4.48
C PRO A 207 8.15 16.29 4.11
N TRP A 208 8.21 15.41 5.10
CA TRP A 208 7.77 14.02 5.02
C TRP A 208 6.68 13.76 6.04
N LEU A 209 5.56 13.21 5.58
CA LEU A 209 4.40 12.92 6.41
C LEU A 209 4.55 11.54 7.04
N MET A 210 4.85 11.51 8.33
CA MET A 210 5.21 10.27 9.02
C MET A 210 3.97 9.45 9.38
N CYS A 211 3.03 10.04 10.11
CA CYS A 211 1.82 9.37 10.53
C CYS A 211 0.72 10.36 10.93
N LEU A 212 -0.54 9.92 10.85
CA LEU A 212 -1.71 10.69 11.26
C LEU A 212 -2.62 9.89 12.17
N GLY A 213 -3.40 10.59 12.98
CA GLY A 213 -4.33 10.02 13.94
C GLY A 213 -5.63 10.81 14.01
N VAL A 214 -6.69 10.19 14.51
CA VAL A 214 -8.01 10.80 14.72
C VAL A 214 -8.38 10.60 16.18
N LEU A 215 -8.88 11.62 16.85
CA LEU A 215 -9.26 11.58 18.26
C LEU A 215 -10.13 10.34 18.56
N ASP A 216 -9.67 9.53 19.51
CA ASP A 216 -10.23 8.24 19.95
C ASP A 216 -10.47 7.22 18.83
N GLY A 217 -9.93 7.46 17.64
CA GLY A 217 -10.26 6.73 16.43
C GLY A 217 -11.74 6.87 16.02
N ASP A 218 -12.45 7.93 16.45
CA ASP A 218 -13.88 8.09 16.19
C ASP A 218 -14.15 8.43 14.71
N ARG A 219 -14.85 7.52 14.03
CA ARG A 219 -15.27 7.67 12.64
C ARG A 219 -16.20 8.86 12.41
N LYS A 220 -16.82 9.43 13.43
CA LYS A 220 -17.62 10.67 13.32
C LYS A 220 -16.76 11.84 12.83
N HIS A 221 -15.51 11.97 13.31
CA HIS A 221 -14.58 13.00 12.84
C HIS A 221 -14.19 12.77 11.37
N VAL A 222 -13.94 11.51 10.99
CA VAL A 222 -13.66 11.13 9.60
C VAL A 222 -14.84 11.48 8.69
N LYS A 223 -16.07 11.11 9.08
CA LYS A 223 -17.30 11.43 8.33
C LYS A 223 -17.54 12.94 8.23
N ALA A 224 -17.22 13.69 9.28
CA ALA A 224 -17.28 15.15 9.27
C ALA A 224 -16.21 15.79 8.37
N GLY A 225 -15.18 15.05 7.97
CA GLY A 225 -14.17 15.50 7.01
C GLY A 225 -12.82 15.90 7.62
N ALA A 226 -12.54 15.52 8.87
CA ALA A 226 -11.31 15.86 9.58
C ALA A 226 -10.04 15.47 8.79
N ILE A 227 -9.98 14.28 8.21
CA ILE A 227 -8.82 13.85 7.39
C ILE A 227 -8.69 14.70 6.12
N ASN A 228 -9.81 15.13 5.50
CA ASN A 228 -9.71 16.03 4.36
C ASN A 228 -9.21 17.42 4.78
N ALA A 229 -9.63 17.92 5.95
CA ALA A 229 -9.11 19.16 6.53
C ALA A 229 -7.61 19.05 6.76
N LEU A 230 -7.14 17.95 7.33
CA LEU A 230 -5.73 17.67 7.54
C LEU A 230 -4.95 17.69 6.22
N TYR A 231 -5.51 17.09 5.15
CA TYR A 231 -4.89 17.13 3.82
C TYR A 231 -4.84 18.52 3.21
N TYR A 232 -5.87 19.33 3.41
CA TYR A 232 -5.90 20.69 2.91
C TYR A 232 -4.95 21.61 3.69
N TYR A 233 -5.03 21.59 5.03
CA TYR A 233 -4.25 22.50 5.87
C TYR A 233 -2.75 22.22 5.84
N ARG A 234 -2.31 20.96 5.67
CA ARG A 234 -0.88 20.68 5.44
C ARG A 234 -0.33 21.37 4.18
N LEU A 235 -1.13 21.44 3.11
CA LEU A 235 -0.72 22.11 1.88
C LEU A 235 -0.59 23.62 2.10
N ILE A 236 -1.56 24.22 2.82
CA ILE A 236 -1.54 25.65 3.14
C ILE A 236 -0.34 26.00 4.03
N HIS A 237 -0.14 25.23 5.11
CA HIS A 237 0.95 25.42 6.05
C HIS A 237 2.31 25.28 5.37
N LEU A 238 2.55 24.17 4.67
CA LEU A 238 3.84 23.93 4.02
C LEU A 238 4.11 24.90 2.87
N LYS A 239 3.06 25.36 2.16
CA LYS A 239 3.19 26.47 1.21
C LYS A 239 3.63 27.76 1.89
N SER A 240 3.05 28.12 3.03
CA SER A 240 3.45 29.34 3.76
C SER A 240 4.89 29.29 4.26
N LYS A 241 5.45 28.10 4.44
CA LYS A 241 6.87 27.88 4.76
C LYS A 241 7.79 27.83 3.52
N GLY A 242 7.25 28.02 2.33
CA GLY A 242 8.00 28.08 1.07
C GLY A 242 8.32 26.71 0.45
N PHE A 243 7.75 25.62 0.96
CA PHE A 243 7.92 24.31 0.33
C PHE A 243 7.13 24.24 -0.99
N LYS A 244 7.69 23.49 -1.94
CA LYS A 244 7.06 23.20 -3.25
C LYS A 244 6.48 21.80 -3.32
N GLU A 245 7.09 20.86 -2.64
CA GLU A 245 6.70 19.45 -2.66
C GLU A 245 6.53 18.89 -1.25
N ILE A 246 5.75 17.82 -1.14
CA ILE A 246 5.54 17.05 0.09
C ILE A 246 5.65 15.57 -0.21
N ASP A 247 6.44 14.84 0.58
CA ASP A 247 6.42 13.38 0.58
C ASP A 247 5.24 12.88 1.44
N LEU A 248 4.25 12.27 0.78
CA LEU A 248 3.03 11.78 1.43
C LEU A 248 3.24 10.45 2.18
N GLY A 249 4.46 9.91 2.17
CA GLY A 249 4.82 8.61 2.70
C GLY A 249 4.27 7.44 1.87
N ALA A 250 4.45 6.23 2.41
CA ALA A 250 4.14 5.00 1.69
C ALA A 250 2.64 4.68 1.59
N SER A 251 2.30 3.87 0.59
CA SER A 251 1.00 3.17 0.44
C SER A 251 1.24 1.79 -0.15
N ARG A 252 0.24 0.90 -0.13
CA ARG A 252 0.42 -0.47 -0.64
C ARG A 252 0.46 -0.47 -2.17
N GLY A 253 1.24 -1.40 -2.75
CA GLY A 253 1.43 -1.50 -4.21
C GLY A 253 0.25 -2.04 -5.01
N PHE A 254 -0.87 -2.38 -4.37
CA PHE A 254 -2.10 -2.77 -5.06
C PHE A 254 -2.89 -1.53 -5.44
N LEU A 255 -3.29 -1.42 -6.70
CA LEU A 255 -3.97 -0.25 -7.24
C LEU A 255 -5.38 -0.07 -6.64
N GLY A 256 -5.96 -1.11 -6.04
CA GLY A 256 -7.21 -1.02 -5.28
C GLY A 256 -7.05 -0.53 -3.84
N ASP A 257 -5.82 -0.34 -3.34
CA ASP A 257 -5.57 0.06 -1.95
C ASP A 257 -6.18 1.43 -1.62
N GLY A 258 -6.91 1.50 -0.52
CA GLY A 258 -7.65 2.70 -0.13
C GLY A 258 -6.74 3.90 0.17
N VAL A 259 -5.55 3.66 0.74
CA VAL A 259 -4.59 4.74 1.04
C VAL A 259 -3.99 5.28 -0.26
N LEU A 260 -3.56 4.41 -1.17
CA LEU A 260 -3.06 4.82 -2.48
C LEU A 260 -4.14 5.59 -3.27
N GLN A 261 -5.37 5.08 -3.33
CA GLN A 261 -6.49 5.74 -4.02
C GLN A 261 -6.83 7.11 -3.41
N TYR A 262 -6.78 7.21 -2.09
CA TYR A 262 -6.98 8.49 -1.41
C TYR A 262 -5.86 9.48 -1.75
N LYS A 263 -4.60 9.05 -1.79
CA LYS A 263 -3.48 9.92 -2.21
C LYS A 263 -3.54 10.28 -3.71
N LYS A 264 -3.99 9.36 -4.58
CA LYS A 264 -4.26 9.62 -6.02
C LYS A 264 -5.29 10.73 -6.22
N LYS A 265 -6.34 10.77 -5.39
CA LYS A 265 -7.32 11.86 -5.41
C LYS A 265 -6.64 13.22 -5.22
N TRP A 266 -5.65 13.29 -4.32
CA TRP A 266 -4.84 14.49 -4.02
C TRP A 266 -3.65 14.69 -4.96
N GLY A 267 -3.53 13.92 -6.05
CA GLY A 267 -2.54 14.17 -7.09
C GLY A 267 -1.15 13.59 -6.82
N ILE A 268 -1.03 12.55 -5.99
CA ILE A 268 0.26 11.87 -5.76
C ILE A 268 0.92 11.47 -7.08
N GLY A 269 2.22 11.71 -7.18
CA GLY A 269 3.12 11.06 -8.12
C GLY A 269 4.00 10.06 -7.40
N LEU A 270 4.12 8.84 -7.95
CA LEU A 270 4.99 7.80 -7.39
C LEU A 270 6.45 8.12 -7.64
N THR A 271 7.28 8.02 -6.60
CA THR A 271 8.70 8.40 -6.64
C THR A 271 9.63 7.25 -6.33
N GLY A 272 9.14 6.21 -5.66
CA GLY A 272 9.97 5.06 -5.28
C GLY A 272 9.17 3.94 -4.64
N MET A 273 9.86 2.87 -4.31
CA MET A 273 9.32 1.74 -3.56
C MET A 273 10.31 1.32 -2.50
N ARG A 274 9.81 0.66 -1.46
CA ARG A 274 10.67 0.02 -0.47
C ARG A 274 11.17 -1.32 -0.99
N GLU A 275 12.25 -1.80 -0.38
CA GLU A 275 12.91 -3.03 -0.82
C GLU A 275 12.05 -4.28 -0.59
N ASN A 276 11.00 -4.26 0.23
CA ASN A 276 10.17 -5.42 0.46
C ASN A 276 8.93 -5.50 -0.45
N GLY A 277 8.57 -6.71 -0.86
CA GLY A 277 7.47 -6.98 -1.80
C GLY A 277 6.88 -8.37 -1.67
N PHE A 278 5.75 -8.59 -2.33
CA PHE A 278 5.09 -9.87 -2.48
C PHE A 278 5.54 -10.52 -3.78
N LEU A 279 6.22 -11.64 -3.67
CA LEU A 279 6.45 -12.56 -4.78
C LEU A 279 5.24 -13.46 -4.93
N ILE A 280 4.49 -13.32 -6.01
CA ILE A 280 3.26 -14.06 -6.28
C ILE A 280 3.51 -15.06 -7.40
N HIS A 281 3.46 -16.34 -7.07
CA HIS A 281 3.48 -17.45 -8.01
C HIS A 281 2.08 -17.98 -8.20
N ARG A 282 1.68 -18.15 -9.47
CA ARG A 282 0.47 -18.89 -9.81
C ARG A 282 0.81 -20.37 -9.96
N LEU A 283 0.22 -21.21 -9.11
CA LEU A 283 0.45 -22.65 -9.09
C LEU A 283 -0.66 -23.43 -9.82
N ALA A 284 -1.90 -22.93 -9.80
CA ALA A 284 -3.03 -23.54 -10.48
C ALA A 284 -3.91 -22.54 -11.23
N LYS A 285 -4.60 -23.01 -12.27
CA LYS A 285 -5.58 -22.24 -13.06
C LYS A 285 -6.99 -22.52 -12.56
N THR A 286 -7.32 -21.99 -11.40
CA THR A 286 -8.65 -22.13 -10.79
C THR A 286 -9.47 -20.85 -10.93
N ALA A 287 -10.79 -20.97 -10.75
CA ALA A 287 -11.70 -19.82 -10.77
C ALA A 287 -11.31 -18.79 -9.69
N GLY A 288 -10.91 -19.25 -8.51
CA GLY A 288 -10.40 -18.40 -7.42
C GLY A 288 -9.16 -17.60 -7.81
N THR A 289 -8.15 -18.25 -8.41
CA THR A 289 -6.95 -17.54 -8.92
C THR A 289 -7.31 -16.50 -9.98
N ARG A 290 -8.20 -16.88 -10.91
CA ARG A 290 -8.66 -15.98 -11.97
C ARG A 290 -9.35 -14.75 -11.37
N ALA A 291 -10.26 -14.96 -10.41
CA ALA A 291 -10.97 -13.89 -9.72
C ALA A 291 -10.03 -12.97 -8.92
N PHE A 292 -9.05 -13.53 -8.22
CA PHE A 292 -8.02 -12.77 -7.51
C PHE A 292 -7.28 -11.81 -8.46
N LEU A 293 -6.78 -12.31 -9.60
CA LEU A 293 -6.01 -11.51 -10.55
C LEU A 293 -6.85 -10.39 -11.19
N LEU A 294 -8.09 -10.67 -11.57
CA LEU A 294 -9.01 -9.65 -12.12
C LEU A 294 -9.33 -8.54 -11.12
N SER A 295 -9.46 -8.90 -9.85
CA SER A 295 -9.96 -8.00 -8.81
C SER A 295 -8.86 -7.17 -8.15
N ASN A 296 -7.60 -7.58 -8.28
CA ASN A 296 -6.48 -6.97 -7.56
C ASN A 296 -5.38 -6.48 -8.52
N PRO A 297 -5.66 -5.44 -9.34
CA PRO A 297 -4.62 -4.81 -10.15
C PRO A 297 -3.52 -4.24 -9.24
N PHE A 298 -2.27 -4.28 -9.70
CA PHE A 298 -1.10 -3.94 -8.87
C PHE A 298 -0.01 -3.23 -9.66
N LEU A 299 0.96 -2.68 -8.94
CA LEU A 299 2.15 -2.05 -9.49
C LEU A 299 3.27 -3.09 -9.67
N LEU A 300 4.04 -2.92 -10.75
CA LEU A 300 5.35 -3.52 -10.92
C LEU A 300 6.38 -2.42 -11.07
N ASN A 301 7.61 -2.67 -10.59
CA ASN A 301 8.74 -1.79 -10.85
C ASN A 301 9.59 -2.37 -11.98
N GLY A 302 9.64 -1.66 -13.12
CA GLY A 302 10.51 -1.99 -14.25
C GLY A 302 11.74 -1.07 -14.32
N GLN A 303 12.55 -1.26 -15.37
CA GLN A 303 13.70 -0.37 -15.63
C GLN A 303 13.25 1.07 -15.94
N GLU A 304 12.15 1.23 -16.67
CA GLU A 304 11.55 2.52 -17.01
C GLU A 304 10.60 3.03 -15.92
N GLY A 305 10.76 2.64 -14.65
CA GLY A 305 9.85 3.04 -13.56
C GLY A 305 8.60 2.15 -13.39
N PHE A 306 7.53 2.69 -12.79
CA PHE A 306 6.36 1.88 -12.44
C PHE A 306 5.51 1.52 -13.66
N SER A 307 4.95 0.33 -13.62
CA SER A 307 3.91 -0.13 -14.55
C SER A 307 2.68 -0.57 -13.78
N SER A 308 1.50 -0.13 -14.23
CA SER A 308 0.23 -0.67 -13.75
C SER A 308 -0.02 -2.02 -14.42
N VAL A 309 -0.42 -3.01 -13.64
CA VAL A 309 -0.82 -4.32 -14.14
C VAL A 309 -2.30 -4.51 -13.88
N CYS A 310 -3.03 -4.88 -14.93
CA CYS A 310 -4.40 -5.36 -14.81
C CYS A 310 -4.61 -6.63 -15.62
N PHE A 311 -5.65 -7.36 -15.25
CA PHE A 311 -6.07 -8.56 -15.93
C PHE A 311 -7.46 -8.35 -16.52
N VAL A 312 -7.70 -8.95 -17.68
CA VAL A 312 -8.98 -8.93 -18.38
C VAL A 312 -9.41 -10.34 -18.69
N ASP A 313 -10.70 -10.56 -18.78
CA ASP A 313 -11.27 -11.87 -19.05
C ASP A 313 -11.69 -12.03 -20.52
N GLY A 314 -11.66 -13.27 -21.01
CA GLY A 314 -12.14 -13.65 -22.34
C GLY A 314 -11.05 -13.73 -23.39
N ASP A 315 -11.46 -14.04 -24.63
CA ASP A 315 -10.56 -14.38 -25.75
C ASP A 315 -10.22 -13.18 -26.65
N LYS A 316 -10.78 -12.00 -26.36
CA LYS A 316 -10.53 -10.78 -27.12
C LYS A 316 -9.83 -9.72 -26.26
N LEU A 317 -8.87 -9.02 -26.86
CA LEU A 317 -8.27 -7.84 -26.26
C LEU A 317 -9.34 -6.77 -25.98
N PRO A 318 -9.15 -5.93 -24.93
CA PRO A 318 -10.07 -4.84 -24.64
C PRO A 318 -10.14 -3.87 -25.82
N THR A 319 -11.35 -3.39 -26.11
CA THR A 319 -11.55 -2.34 -27.12
C THR A 319 -10.85 -1.05 -26.72
N GLU A 320 -10.56 -0.16 -27.66
CA GLU A 320 -9.91 1.13 -27.37
C GLU A 320 -10.65 1.94 -26.29
N GLY A 321 -11.98 1.91 -26.28
CA GLY A 321 -12.79 2.56 -25.24
C GLY A 321 -12.59 1.93 -23.85
N GLN A 322 -12.50 0.61 -23.78
CA GLN A 322 -12.20 -0.10 -22.52
C GLN A 322 -10.78 0.21 -22.05
N GLN A 323 -9.80 0.27 -22.97
CA GLN A 323 -8.42 0.65 -22.65
C GLN A 323 -8.34 2.07 -22.10
N LYS A 324 -9.00 3.06 -22.72
CA LYS A 324 -9.07 4.45 -22.21
C LYS A 324 -9.66 4.51 -20.80
N THR A 325 -10.66 3.68 -20.52
CA THR A 325 -11.25 3.56 -19.18
C THR A 325 -10.24 2.99 -18.17
N MET A 326 -9.50 1.96 -18.54
CA MET A 326 -8.45 1.37 -17.68
C MET A 326 -7.30 2.36 -17.44
N ILE A 327 -6.86 3.07 -18.48
CA ILE A 327 -5.83 4.12 -18.41
C ILE A 327 -6.28 5.18 -17.40
N SER A 328 -7.47 5.76 -17.54
CA SER A 328 -7.94 6.79 -16.59
C SER A 328 -8.05 6.25 -15.16
N ARG A 329 -8.50 5.00 -15.00
CA ARG A 329 -8.63 4.34 -13.70
C ARG A 329 -7.28 4.08 -13.02
N PHE A 330 -6.24 3.70 -13.75
CA PHE A 330 -4.94 3.30 -13.19
C PHE A 330 -3.82 4.32 -13.39
N ALA A 331 -4.05 5.40 -14.14
CA ALA A 331 -3.08 6.48 -14.29
C ALA A 331 -2.79 7.15 -12.94
N ILE A 332 -1.51 7.18 -12.59
CA ILE A 332 -0.94 7.95 -11.48
C ILE A 332 0.39 8.50 -12.03
N PRO A 333 0.71 9.78 -11.86
CA PRO A 333 2.03 10.30 -12.22
C PRO A 333 3.15 9.40 -11.65
N GLY A 334 4.21 9.16 -12.43
CA GLY A 334 5.26 8.20 -12.10
C GLY A 334 5.00 6.75 -12.56
N ILE A 335 3.79 6.43 -13.02
CA ILE A 335 3.49 5.20 -13.77
C ILE A 335 3.64 5.49 -15.26
N ASN A 336 4.49 4.74 -15.93
CA ASN A 336 4.87 5.00 -17.31
C ASN A 336 4.18 4.04 -18.30
N ARG A 337 3.66 2.90 -17.83
CA ARG A 337 3.00 1.91 -18.67
C ARG A 337 1.81 1.23 -18.02
N LEU A 338 0.82 0.88 -18.84
CA LEU A 338 -0.24 -0.07 -18.49
C LEU A 338 0.07 -1.40 -19.18
N LEU A 339 0.15 -2.48 -18.40
CA LEU A 339 0.34 -3.85 -18.84
C LEU A 339 -0.97 -4.60 -18.68
N ILE A 340 -1.52 -5.09 -19.78
CA ILE A 340 -2.79 -5.83 -19.79
C ILE A 340 -2.49 -7.31 -20.04
N TYR A 341 -2.97 -8.15 -19.12
CA TYR A 341 -2.90 -9.60 -19.21
C TYR A 341 -4.28 -10.19 -19.45
N GLN A 342 -4.37 -11.15 -20.35
CA GLN A 342 -5.63 -11.76 -20.75
C GLN A 342 -5.80 -13.14 -20.10
N LEU A 343 -6.95 -13.37 -19.46
CA LEU A 343 -7.33 -14.61 -18.79
C LEU A 343 -8.35 -15.38 -19.63
N GLY A 344 -7.95 -15.99 -20.76
CA GLY A 344 -8.85 -16.76 -21.63
C GLY A 344 -8.29 -16.93 -23.05
N GLY A 345 -8.53 -18.09 -23.67
CA GLY A 345 -8.19 -18.39 -25.08
C GLY A 345 -6.94 -19.27 -25.30
N ASN A 346 -6.74 -19.73 -26.55
CA ASN A 346 -5.46 -20.32 -27.01
C ASN A 346 -4.30 -19.30 -26.96
N GLY A 347 -4.60 -18.01 -26.72
CA GLY A 347 -3.65 -16.99 -26.30
C GLY A 347 -3.11 -17.35 -24.92
N SER A 348 -1.94 -17.96 -24.93
CA SER A 348 -1.32 -18.55 -23.76
C SER A 348 -1.02 -17.50 -22.67
N LEU A 349 -1.82 -17.53 -21.60
CA LEU A 349 -1.24 -17.63 -20.24
C LEU A 349 -0.72 -19.06 -19.97
N LEU A 350 -0.57 -19.86 -21.03
CA LEU A 350 -0.21 -21.27 -21.06
C LEU A 350 1.30 -21.53 -21.19
N ASP A 351 2.15 -20.54 -21.52
CA ASP A 351 3.60 -20.72 -21.46
C ASP A 351 4.23 -19.84 -20.39
N PHE A 352 3.89 -20.12 -19.13
CA PHE A 352 4.87 -19.92 -18.07
C PHE A 352 5.90 -21.05 -18.13
N GLY A 353 6.66 -21.10 -19.23
CA GLY A 353 7.98 -21.72 -19.24
C GLY A 353 8.92 -20.95 -18.32
N LEU A 354 10.23 -21.17 -18.40
CA LEU A 354 11.22 -20.52 -17.53
C LEU A 354 11.28 -18.97 -17.65
N ASP A 355 10.43 -18.35 -18.47
CA ASP A 355 10.42 -16.91 -18.77
C ASP A 355 9.23 -16.16 -18.13
N ALA A 356 9.48 -14.90 -17.76
CA ALA A 356 8.53 -14.02 -17.07
C ALA A 356 7.21 -13.80 -17.87
N PRO A 357 6.07 -13.54 -17.19
CA PRO A 357 4.81 -13.25 -17.88
C PRO A 357 4.98 -12.08 -18.85
N VAL A 358 4.72 -12.29 -20.13
CA VAL A 358 4.72 -11.21 -21.13
C VAL A 358 3.29 -10.67 -21.27
N PRO A 359 3.08 -9.34 -21.14
CA PRO A 359 1.76 -8.75 -21.33
C PRO A 359 1.33 -8.84 -22.79
N VAL A 360 0.03 -9.00 -23.02
CA VAL A 360 -0.54 -9.07 -24.38
C VAL A 360 -0.59 -7.66 -25.01
N GLU A 361 -0.62 -6.62 -24.17
CA GLU A 361 -0.55 -5.23 -24.61
C GLU A 361 0.23 -4.34 -23.62
N VAL A 362 1.07 -3.46 -24.17
CA VAL A 362 1.81 -2.43 -23.43
C VAL A 362 1.44 -1.07 -23.98
N ARG A 363 0.82 -0.22 -23.15
CA ARG A 363 0.55 1.18 -23.48
C ARG A 363 1.41 2.10 -22.63
N ARG A 364 2.04 3.08 -23.26
CA ARG A 364 2.70 4.19 -22.56
C ARG A 364 1.65 5.25 -22.22
N PHE A 365 1.73 5.81 -21.02
CA PHE A 365 0.83 6.85 -20.52
C PHE A 365 1.13 8.22 -21.15
#